data_AF-A0A023JET7-F1
#
_entry.id   AF-A0A023JET7-F1
#
_cell.length_a   1.000
_cell.length_b   1.000
_cell.length_c   1.000
_cell.angle_alpha   90.00
_cell.angle_beta   90.00
_cell.angle_gamma   90.00
#
_symmetry.space_group_name_H-M   'P 1'
#
loop_
_entity.id
_entity.type
_entity.pdbx_description
1 polymer ?
#
loop_
_entity_poly.entity_id
_entity_poly.type
_entity_poly.pdbx_seq_one_letter_code
_entity_poly.pdbx_strand_id
1 'polypeptide(L)'
;MGINLQEYSSELRQYSCMLEAHLDWQGREGYLKLLENFQKGKIQDFEFCFAFEERGLLISDISDILKSNLILLSPHKKSNHFSSFVSVTIDICKSYIENSDDNDEDSKIEFENLIEEIYLQIQEILKKDRTTFKDSTDLSELVDQLSWETKDQYLELIEEFLDESSNFLNLKKNTNHS
;
A
#
# COMPACT_ATOMS: atom_id res chain seq x y z
N MET A 1 -21.04 23.74 22.65
CA MET A 1 -21.18 22.40 22.04
C MET A 1 -19.85 21.72 22.23
N GLY A 2 -19.74 20.79 23.18
CA GLY A 2 -18.46 20.15 23.51
C GLY A 2 -18.07 19.21 22.38
N ILE A 3 -16.87 19.39 21.82
CA ILE A 3 -16.31 18.45 20.85
C ILE A 3 -16.15 17.12 21.58
N ASN A 4 -16.87 16.09 21.14
CA ASN A 4 -16.71 14.75 21.65
C ASN A 4 -15.39 14.19 21.10
N LEU A 5 -14.32 14.35 21.87
CA LEU A 5 -12.95 13.95 21.48
C LEU A 5 -12.85 12.46 21.11
N GLN A 6 -13.73 11.61 21.66
CA GLN A 6 -13.72 10.18 21.40
C GLN A 6 -14.33 9.84 20.04
N GLU A 7 -15.42 10.49 19.64
CA GLU A 7 -15.99 10.37 18.28
C GLU A 7 -15.03 10.93 17.23
N TYR A 8 -14.42 12.09 17.50
CA TYR A 8 -13.43 12.70 16.62
C TYR A 8 -12.19 11.80 16.41
N SER A 9 -11.72 11.13 17.47
CA SER A 9 -10.61 10.17 17.37
C SER A 9 -10.97 8.92 16.55
N SER A 10 -12.22 8.48 16.60
CA SER A 10 -12.71 7.32 15.84
C SER A 10 -12.83 7.65 14.36
N GLU A 11 -13.38 8.81 14.03
CA GLU A 11 -13.52 9.29 12.64
C GLU A 11 -12.16 9.52 11.99
N LEU A 12 -11.21 10.14 12.70
CA LEU A 12 -9.84 10.31 12.22
C LEU A 12 -9.13 8.99 11.99
N ARG A 13 -9.31 8.00 12.87
CA ARG A 13 -8.75 6.67 12.69
C ARG A 13 -9.34 5.98 11.47
N GLN A 14 -10.66 6.04 11.31
CA GLN A 14 -11.35 5.47 10.16
C GLN A 14 -10.86 6.11 8.85
N TYR A 15 -10.71 7.45 8.85
CA TYR A 15 -10.14 8.17 7.72
C TYR A 15 -8.71 7.72 7.41
N SER A 16 -7.84 7.62 8.42
CA SER A 16 -6.46 7.13 8.27
C SER A 16 -6.41 5.75 7.61
N CYS A 17 -7.23 4.80 8.08
CA CYS A 17 -7.29 3.47 7.50
C CYS A 17 -7.82 3.48 6.05
N MET A 18 -8.81 4.33 5.76
CA MET A 18 -9.36 4.47 4.41
C MET A 18 -8.35 5.08 3.43
N LEU A 19 -7.54 6.02 3.90
CA LEU A 19 -6.47 6.64 3.13
C LEU A 19 -5.37 5.64 2.78
N GLU A 20 -4.85 4.91 3.77
CA GLU A 20 -3.83 3.87 3.55
C GLU A 20 -4.33 2.81 2.59
N ALA A 21 -5.56 2.33 2.80
CA ALA A 21 -6.16 1.36 1.90
C ALA A 21 -6.30 1.88 0.46
N HIS A 22 -6.63 3.17 0.30
CA HIS A 22 -6.70 3.79 -1.02
C HIS A 22 -5.32 3.86 -1.68
N LEU A 23 -4.28 4.21 -0.93
CA LEU A 23 -2.91 4.25 -1.43
C LEU A 23 -2.39 2.86 -1.82
N ASP A 24 -2.71 1.82 -1.03
CA ASP A 24 -2.46 0.42 -1.42
C ASP A 24 -3.09 0.08 -2.77
N TRP A 25 -4.33 0.53 -3.00
CA TRP A 25 -5.01 0.31 -4.26
C TRP A 25 -4.39 1.08 -5.43
N GLN A 26 -4.00 2.33 -5.22
CA GLN A 26 -3.33 3.14 -6.25
C GLN A 26 -1.97 2.53 -6.61
N GLY A 27 -1.19 2.13 -5.60
CA GLY A 27 0.12 1.48 -5.77
C GLY A 27 0.07 -0.03 -6.01
N ARG A 28 -1.09 -0.61 -6.30
CA ARG A 28 -1.27 -2.08 -6.36
C ARG A 28 -0.36 -2.77 -7.37
N GLU A 29 -0.05 -2.13 -8.49
CA GLU A 29 0.69 -2.75 -9.59
C GLU A 29 2.07 -3.24 -9.15
N GLY A 30 2.74 -2.52 -8.24
CA GLY A 30 4.03 -2.99 -7.73
C GLY A 30 3.93 -4.12 -6.72
N TYR A 31 2.87 -4.20 -5.92
CA TYR A 31 2.61 -5.41 -5.13
C TYR A 31 2.32 -6.61 -6.03
N LEU A 32 1.52 -6.42 -7.09
CA LEU A 32 1.22 -7.46 -8.07
C LEU A 32 2.48 -7.95 -8.77
N LYS A 33 3.38 -7.03 -9.14
CA LYS A 33 4.67 -7.36 -9.76
C LYS A 33 5.56 -8.18 -8.83
N LEU A 34 5.60 -7.87 -7.53
CA LEU A 34 6.32 -8.67 -6.54
C LEU A 34 5.72 -10.07 -6.42
N LEU A 35 4.40 -10.18 -6.26
CA LEU A 35 3.70 -11.47 -6.20
C LEU A 35 3.94 -12.29 -7.47
N GLU A 36 3.83 -11.68 -8.65
CA GLU A 36 4.09 -12.35 -9.92
C GLU A 36 5.54 -12.83 -10.06
N ASN A 37 6.51 -12.02 -9.64
CA ASN A 37 7.91 -12.41 -9.70
C ASN A 37 8.22 -13.55 -8.75
N PHE A 38 7.62 -13.53 -7.54
CA PHE A 38 7.74 -14.61 -6.58
C PHE A 38 7.16 -15.92 -7.11
N GLN A 39 5.92 -15.88 -7.62
CA GLN A 39 5.24 -17.04 -8.22
C GLN A 39 5.98 -17.62 -9.45
N LYS A 40 6.76 -16.80 -10.15
CA LYS A 40 7.61 -17.23 -11.29
C LYS A 40 9.00 -17.71 -10.85
N GLY A 41 9.30 -17.73 -9.55
CA GLY A 41 10.61 -18.08 -8.99
C GLY A 41 11.72 -17.09 -9.34
N LYS A 42 11.38 -15.85 -9.68
CA LYS A 42 12.35 -14.81 -10.07
C LYS A 42 12.99 -14.09 -8.90
N ILE A 43 12.32 -14.07 -7.75
CA ILE A 43 12.81 -13.52 -6.48
C ILE A 43 12.67 -14.61 -5.43
N GLN A 44 13.60 -14.65 -4.47
CA GLN A 44 13.60 -15.64 -3.40
C GLN A 44 12.71 -15.19 -2.21
N ASP A 45 12.37 -16.12 -1.33
CA ASP A 45 11.42 -15.94 -0.22
C ASP A 45 11.74 -14.71 0.65
N PHE A 46 12.97 -14.59 1.13
CA PHE A 46 13.41 -13.44 1.93
C PHE A 46 13.41 -12.14 1.13
N GLU A 47 13.86 -12.17 -0.12
CA GLU A 47 13.89 -11.00 -0.99
C GLU A 47 12.48 -10.48 -1.26
N PHE A 48 11.54 -11.39 -1.51
CA PHE A 48 10.12 -11.08 -1.61
C PHE A 48 9.60 -10.44 -0.33
N CYS A 49 9.84 -11.05 0.83
CA CYS A 49 9.36 -10.52 2.12
C CYS A 49 9.84 -9.09 2.38
N PHE A 50 11.14 -8.82 2.20
CA PHE A 50 11.70 -7.49 2.40
C PHE A 50 11.18 -6.46 1.40
N ALA A 51 11.13 -6.80 0.11
CA ALA A 51 10.63 -5.88 -0.91
C ALA A 51 9.13 -5.58 -0.74
N PHE A 52 8.34 -6.56 -0.28
CA PHE A 52 6.92 -6.39 -0.02
C PHE A 52 6.68 -5.50 1.21
N GLU A 53 7.43 -5.70 2.29
CA GLU A 53 7.36 -4.85 3.48
C GLU A 53 7.83 -3.41 3.19
N GLU A 54 8.93 -3.25 2.46
CA GLU A 54 9.43 -1.93 2.07
C GLU A 54 8.39 -1.14 1.29
N ARG A 55 7.65 -1.79 0.39
CA ARG A 55 6.53 -1.16 -0.33
C ARG A 55 5.41 -0.71 0.61
N GLY A 56 5.06 -1.50 1.63
CA GLY A 56 4.10 -1.13 2.66
C GLY A 56 4.56 0.09 3.48
N LEU A 57 5.85 0.15 3.80
CA LEU A 57 6.43 1.29 4.52
C LEU A 57 6.38 2.57 3.69
N LEU A 58 6.63 2.50 2.37
CA LEU A 58 6.51 3.66 1.48
C LEU A 58 5.08 4.22 1.48
N ILE A 59 4.08 3.34 1.48
CA ILE A 59 2.66 3.73 1.56
C ILE A 59 2.33 4.39 2.89
N SER A 60 2.83 3.84 3.99
CA SER A 60 2.66 4.44 5.32
C SER A 60 3.29 5.84 5.37
N ASP A 61 4.50 6.01 4.84
CA ASP A 61 5.20 7.30 4.81
C ASP A 61 4.41 8.35 3.99
N ILE A 62 3.86 7.98 2.83
CA ILE A 62 2.98 8.86 2.02
C ILE A 62 1.71 9.21 2.79
N SER A 63 1.10 8.20 3.40
CA SER A 63 -0.12 8.39 4.18
C SER A 63 0.10 9.41 5.31
N ASP A 64 1.22 9.32 6.02
CA ASP A 64 1.56 10.26 7.09
C ASP A 64 1.82 11.67 6.58
N ILE A 65 2.46 11.80 5.41
CA ILE A 65 2.62 13.08 4.71
C ILE A 65 1.25 13.68 4.36
N LEU A 66 0.34 12.91 3.76
CA LEU A 66 -0.99 13.37 3.37
C LEU A 66 -1.85 13.75 4.58
N LYS A 67 -1.82 12.95 5.66
CA LYS A 67 -2.50 13.24 6.93
C LYS A 67 -2.00 14.54 7.55
N SER A 68 -0.67 14.73 7.59
CA SER A 68 -0.04 15.92 8.18
C SER A 68 -0.44 17.22 7.47
N ASN A 69 -0.88 17.11 6.21
CA ASN A 69 -1.30 18.22 5.38
C ASN A 69 -2.81 18.27 5.15
N LEU A 70 -3.58 17.47 5.90
CA LEU A 70 -5.05 17.43 5.89
C LEU A 70 -5.64 17.15 4.50
N ILE A 71 -4.92 16.40 3.67
CA ILE A 71 -5.39 16.02 2.34
C ILE A 71 -6.35 14.86 2.48
N LEU A 72 -7.55 15.02 1.89
CA LEU A 72 -8.62 14.03 1.89
C LEU A 72 -8.70 13.33 0.53
N LEU A 73 -8.34 12.04 0.47
CA LEU A 73 -8.57 11.23 -0.73
C LEU A 73 -9.93 10.53 -0.67
N SER A 74 -10.61 10.47 -1.82
CA SER A 74 -11.86 9.69 -1.95
C SER A 74 -11.51 8.20 -2.08
N PRO A 75 -11.89 7.35 -1.12
CA PRO A 75 -11.48 5.94 -1.10
C PRO A 75 -12.13 5.14 -2.23
N HIS A 76 -11.36 4.22 -2.81
CA HIS A 76 -11.86 3.33 -3.84
C HIS A 76 -12.66 2.18 -3.20
N LYS A 77 -13.77 1.73 -3.79
CA LYS A 77 -14.63 0.69 -3.16
C LYS A 77 -13.92 -0.63 -2.86
N LYS A 78 -12.85 -0.94 -3.58
CA LYS A 78 -12.03 -2.16 -3.39
C LYS A 78 -10.78 -1.95 -2.54
N SER A 79 -10.49 -0.71 -2.14
CA SER A 79 -9.30 -0.35 -1.37
C SER A 79 -9.15 -1.21 -0.13
N ASN A 80 -10.24 -1.38 0.62
CA ASN A 80 -10.23 -2.12 1.87
C ASN A 80 -9.93 -3.62 1.69
N HIS A 81 -10.48 -4.23 0.63
CA HIS A 81 -10.21 -5.64 0.36
C HIS A 81 -8.77 -5.87 -0.07
N PHE A 82 -8.25 -5.01 -0.95
CA PHE A 82 -6.85 -5.11 -1.40
C PHE A 82 -5.87 -4.86 -0.26
N SER A 83 -6.08 -3.80 0.54
CA SER A 83 -5.25 -3.47 1.70
C SER A 83 -5.26 -4.57 2.77
N SER A 84 -6.38 -5.30 2.93
CA SER A 84 -6.42 -6.49 3.78
C SER A 84 -5.46 -7.58 3.29
N PHE A 85 -5.33 -7.80 1.98
CA PHE A 85 -4.35 -8.76 1.45
C PHE A 85 -2.92 -8.30 1.66
N VAL A 86 -2.64 -7.01 1.46
CA VAL A 86 -1.32 -6.43 1.75
C VAL A 86 -0.94 -6.69 3.21
N SER A 87 -1.85 -6.38 4.13
CA SER A 87 -1.63 -6.58 5.57
C SER A 87 -1.38 -8.06 5.91
N VAL A 88 -2.23 -8.97 5.43
CA VAL A 88 -2.06 -10.42 5.66
C VAL A 88 -0.74 -10.92 5.07
N THR A 89 -0.35 -10.45 3.89
CA THR A 89 0.92 -10.83 3.25
C THR A 89 2.11 -10.38 4.09
N ILE A 90 2.10 -9.15 4.60
CA ILE A 90 3.15 -8.63 5.48
C ILE A 90 3.24 -9.46 6.77
N ASP A 91 2.11 -9.83 7.37
CA ASP A 91 2.09 -10.65 8.59
C ASP A 91 2.66 -12.05 8.34
N ILE A 92 2.32 -12.68 7.21
CA ILE A 92 2.90 -13.97 6.79
C ILE A 92 4.42 -13.84 6.60
N CYS A 93 4.87 -12.80 5.90
CA CYS A 93 6.29 -12.54 5.66
C CYS A 93 7.06 -12.38 6.99
N LYS A 94 6.50 -11.62 7.94
CA LYS A 94 7.09 -11.42 9.27
C LYS A 94 7.19 -12.73 10.03
N SER A 95 6.10 -13.49 10.10
CA SER A 95 6.11 -14.80 10.75
C SER A 95 7.14 -15.74 10.13
N TYR A 96 7.27 -15.75 8.80
CA TYR A 96 8.24 -16.59 8.10
C TYR A 96 9.69 -16.17 8.42
N ILE A 97 9.98 -14.87 8.48
CA ILE A 97 11.30 -14.35 8.83
C ILE A 97 11.65 -14.62 10.31
N GLU A 98 10.71 -14.39 11.22
CA GLU A 98 10.91 -14.57 12.66
C GLU A 98 11.24 -16.01 13.04
N ASN A 99 10.72 -16.98 12.28
CA ASN A 99 10.99 -18.41 12.47
C ASN A 99 12.10 -18.95 11.56
N SER A 100 12.91 -18.08 10.93
CA SER A 100 13.91 -18.48 9.93
C SER A 100 14.95 -19.52 10.38
N ASP A 101 15.29 -19.55 11.67
CA ASP A 101 16.20 -20.55 12.23
C ASP A 101 15.57 -21.96 12.31
N ASP A 102 14.24 -22.04 12.36
CA ASP A 102 13.45 -23.28 12.45
C ASP A 102 12.74 -23.64 11.14
N ASN A 103 12.83 -22.80 10.11
CA ASN A 103 12.20 -23.03 8.82
C ASN A 103 12.81 -24.25 8.13
N ASP A 104 12.05 -25.33 8.10
CA ASP A 104 12.31 -26.50 7.28
C ASP A 104 11.64 -26.39 5.91
N GLU A 105 11.81 -27.43 5.09
CA GLU A 105 11.20 -27.51 3.76
C GLU A 105 9.66 -27.43 3.83
N ASP A 106 9.05 -28.02 4.84
CA ASP A 106 7.59 -28.00 5.03
C ASP A 106 7.10 -26.58 5.33
N SER A 107 7.82 -25.83 6.17
CA SER A 107 7.54 -24.43 6.50
C SER A 107 7.66 -23.53 5.26
N LYS A 108 8.66 -23.80 4.40
CA LYS A 108 8.81 -23.10 3.12
C LYS A 108 7.63 -23.38 2.19
N ILE A 109 7.23 -24.64 2.05
CA ILE A 109 6.09 -25.03 1.21
C ILE A 109 4.79 -24.40 1.73
N GLU A 110 4.58 -24.36 3.04
CA GLU A 110 3.43 -23.68 3.65
C GLU A 110 3.42 -22.18 3.32
N PHE A 111 4.56 -21.51 3.47
CA PHE A 111 4.72 -20.11 3.09
C PHE A 111 4.37 -19.87 1.61
N GLU A 112 4.96 -20.63 0.69
CA GLU A 112 4.72 -20.50 -0.74
C GLU A 112 3.22 -20.69 -1.09
N ASN A 113 2.57 -21.69 -0.50
CA ASN A 113 1.15 -21.96 -0.69
C ASN A 113 0.25 -20.81 -0.20
N LEU A 114 0.56 -20.22 0.97
CA LEU A 114 -0.21 -19.10 1.51
C LEU A 114 -0.10 -17.86 0.60
N ILE A 115 1.11 -17.57 0.09
CA ILE A 115 1.32 -16.46 -0.84
C ILE A 115 0.61 -16.73 -2.18
N GLU A 116 0.62 -17.97 -2.68
CA GLU A 116 -0.13 -18.35 -3.88
C GLU A 116 -1.65 -18.17 -3.70
N GLU A 117 -2.20 -18.58 -2.55
CA GLU A 117 -3.62 -18.41 -2.25
C GLU A 117 -4.02 -16.93 -2.28
N ILE A 118 -3.24 -16.06 -1.64
CA ILE A 118 -3.46 -14.61 -1.65
C ILE A 118 -3.41 -14.07 -3.08
N TYR A 119 -2.41 -14.47 -3.87
CA TYR A 119 -2.28 -14.02 -5.24
C TYR A 119 -3.51 -14.42 -6.08
N LEU A 120 -4.03 -15.64 -5.93
CA LEU A 120 -5.24 -16.09 -6.61
C LEU A 120 -6.48 -15.27 -6.19
N GLN A 121 -6.66 -15.01 -4.90
CA GLN A 121 -7.77 -14.20 -4.39
C GLN A 121 -7.73 -12.76 -4.94
N ILE A 122 -6.54 -12.16 -5.02
CA ILE A 122 -6.36 -10.83 -5.63
C ILE A 122 -6.76 -10.86 -7.11
N GLN A 123 -6.33 -11.89 -7.87
CA GLN A 123 -6.67 -12.02 -9.29
C GLN A 123 -8.18 -12.14 -9.53
N GLU A 124 -8.93 -12.82 -8.65
CA GLU A 124 -10.38 -12.88 -8.75
C GLU A 124 -11.05 -11.51 -8.59
N ILE A 125 -10.57 -10.72 -7.62
CA ILE A 125 -11.08 -9.36 -7.38
C ILE A 125 -10.82 -8.46 -8.59
N LEU A 126 -9.63 -8.56 -9.20
CA LEU A 126 -9.26 -7.78 -10.39
C LEU A 126 -10.04 -8.20 -11.63
N LYS A 127 -10.28 -9.50 -11.85
CA LYS A 127 -11.08 -9.99 -12.98
C LYS A 127 -12.52 -9.47 -12.97
N LYS A 128 -13.11 -9.31 -11.79
CA LYS A 128 -14.47 -8.76 -11.61
C LYS A 128 -14.61 -7.32 -12.12
N ASP A 129 -13.52 -6.56 -12.26
CA ASP A 129 -13.54 -5.18 -12.81
C ASP A 129 -13.56 -5.09 -14.32
N ARG A 130 -12.98 -6.03 -15.07
CA ARG A 130 -12.94 -5.92 -16.55
C ARG A 130 -14.33 -5.89 -17.20
N THR A 131 -15.37 -6.30 -16.49
CA THR A 131 -16.77 -6.27 -16.95
C THR A 131 -17.52 -4.98 -16.63
N THR A 132 -16.96 -4.08 -15.80
CA THR A 132 -17.60 -2.82 -15.42
C THR A 132 -16.54 -1.73 -15.21
N PHE A 133 -16.59 -0.70 -16.07
CA PHE A 133 -15.96 0.62 -15.95
C PHE A 133 -14.74 0.93 -16.82
N LYS A 134 -14.79 2.15 -17.42
CA LYS A 134 -13.71 2.86 -18.11
C LYS A 134 -12.91 3.60 -17.05
N ASP A 135 -11.64 3.27 -16.86
CA ASP A 135 -10.73 4.03 -16.01
C ASP A 135 -10.50 5.43 -16.60
N SER A 136 -10.85 6.43 -15.80
CA SER A 136 -10.35 7.79 -15.92
C SER A 136 -9.93 8.18 -14.51
N THR A 137 -8.69 7.83 -14.15
CA THR A 137 -8.06 8.28 -12.91
C THR A 137 -7.67 9.75 -13.12
N ASP A 138 -8.61 10.66 -12.90
CA ASP A 138 -8.29 12.09 -12.86
C ASP A 138 -7.80 12.43 -11.45
N LEU A 139 -6.48 12.45 -11.26
CA LEU A 139 -5.83 12.79 -9.99
C LEU A 139 -6.17 14.21 -9.53
N SER A 140 -6.65 15.07 -10.43
CA SER A 140 -7.06 16.43 -10.09
C SER A 140 -8.31 16.48 -9.20
N GLU A 141 -9.20 15.47 -9.29
CA GLU A 141 -10.41 15.36 -8.46
C GLU A 141 -10.12 14.94 -7.01
N LEU A 142 -8.91 14.41 -6.74
CA LEU A 142 -8.51 13.94 -5.40
C LEU A 142 -7.96 15.06 -4.50
N VAL A 143 -7.66 16.24 -5.06
CA VAL A 143 -6.89 17.30 -4.38
C VAL A 143 -7.66 18.62 -4.41
N ASP A 144 -8.91 18.62 -3.97
CA ASP A 144 -9.78 19.79 -4.08
C ASP A 144 -9.49 20.91 -3.06
N GLN A 145 -8.56 20.74 -2.12
CA GLN A 145 -8.36 21.69 -0.99
C GLN A 145 -6.95 22.27 -0.82
N LEU A 146 -6.03 22.08 -1.78
CA LEU A 146 -4.65 22.57 -1.68
C LEU A 146 -4.38 23.86 -2.48
N SER A 147 -3.40 24.63 -2.04
CA SER A 147 -2.82 25.71 -2.85
C SER A 147 -2.07 25.15 -4.07
N TRP A 148 -1.97 25.88 -5.19
CA TRP A 148 -1.36 25.36 -6.43
C TRP A 148 0.08 24.89 -6.27
N GLU A 149 0.92 25.62 -5.52
CA GLU A 149 2.31 25.22 -5.25
C GLU A 149 2.41 23.96 -4.39
N THR A 150 1.42 23.76 -3.53
CA THR A 150 1.30 22.57 -2.70
C THR A 150 0.82 21.38 -3.54
N LYS A 151 -0.12 21.58 -4.48
CA LYS A 151 -0.63 20.52 -5.37
C LYS A 151 0.46 19.86 -6.20
N ASP A 152 1.35 20.65 -6.82
CA ASP A 152 2.38 20.11 -7.72
C ASP A 152 3.37 19.21 -6.97
N GLN A 153 3.77 19.59 -5.76
CA GLN A 153 4.65 18.76 -4.91
C GLN A 153 3.99 17.44 -4.49
N TYR A 154 2.68 17.44 -4.23
CA TYR A 154 1.96 16.22 -3.90
C TYR A 154 1.75 15.31 -5.10
N LEU A 155 1.47 15.88 -6.27
CA LEU A 155 1.35 15.13 -7.50
C LEU A 155 2.69 14.47 -7.84
N GLU A 156 3.80 15.19 -7.71
CA GLU A 156 5.14 14.62 -7.90
C GLU A 156 5.41 13.45 -6.94
N LEU A 157 5.08 13.58 -5.64
CA LEU A 157 5.24 12.49 -4.67
C LEU A 157 4.36 11.27 -4.98
N ILE A 158 3.12 11.49 -5.44
CA ILE A 158 2.20 10.42 -5.84
C ILE A 158 2.71 9.75 -7.13
N GLU A 159 3.18 10.53 -8.10
CA GLU A 159 3.74 10.02 -9.36
C GLU A 159 5.02 9.21 -9.11
N GLU A 160 5.95 9.70 -8.29
CA GLU A 160 7.16 8.96 -7.91
C GLU A 160 6.85 7.63 -7.23
N PHE A 161 5.81 7.61 -6.38
CA PHE A 161 5.32 6.40 -5.72
C PHE A 161 4.73 5.40 -6.73
N LEU A 162 3.91 5.87 -7.66
CA LEU A 162 3.29 5.05 -8.69
C LEU A 162 4.32 4.48 -9.67
N ASP A 163 5.38 5.23 -9.97
CA ASP A 163 6.45 4.83 -10.89
C ASP A 163 7.53 3.92 -10.25
N GLU A 164 7.35 3.49 -8.99
CA GLU A 164 8.28 2.62 -8.26
C GLU A 164 9.71 3.20 -8.15
N SER A 165 9.87 4.53 -8.20
CA SER A 165 11.20 5.13 -8.29
C SER A 165 11.98 4.96 -6.98
N SER A 166 13.26 4.59 -7.07
CA SER A 166 14.19 4.44 -5.94
C SER A 166 14.45 5.76 -5.18
N ASN A 167 13.95 6.89 -5.68
CA ASN A 167 14.20 8.22 -5.12
C ASN A 167 13.33 8.52 -3.89
N PHE A 168 12.21 7.82 -3.68
CA PHE A 168 11.32 8.10 -2.56
C PHE A 168 12.00 7.90 -1.19
N LEU A 169 12.86 6.88 -1.08
CA LEU A 169 13.68 6.63 0.13
C LEU A 169 14.68 7.76 0.42
N ASN A 170 15.11 8.51 -0.60
CA ASN A 170 16.04 9.63 -0.43
C ASN A 170 15.35 10.92 0.04
N LEU A 171 14.05 11.06 -0.17
CA LEU A 171 13.28 12.24 0.28
C LEU A 171 13.23 12.32 1.82
N LYS A 172 13.20 11.17 2.51
CA LYS A 172 13.27 11.05 3.98
C LYS A 172 14.59 11.55 4.60
N LYS A 173 15.68 11.60 3.82
CA LYS A 173 16.95 12.18 4.30
C LYS A 173 16.97 13.70 4.30
N ASN A 174 16.17 14.35 3.47
CA ASN A 174 16.19 15.81 3.32
C ASN A 174 15.13 16.53 4.17
N THR A 175 14.09 15.85 4.63
CA THR A 175 13.03 16.44 5.48
C THR A 175 13.35 16.40 6.98
N ASN A 176 14.40 15.69 7.41
CA ASN A 176 14.87 15.68 8.81
C ASN A 176 15.77 16.88 9.18
N HIS A 177 15.86 17.90 8.32
CA HIS A 177 16.57 19.14 8.58
C HIS A 177 15.71 20.37 8.20
N SER A 178 14.73 20.71 9.04
CA SER A 178 14.27 22.11 9.25
C SER A 178 13.50 22.22 10.55
#